data_AF-A0A067D3F1-F1
#
_entry.id   AF-A0A067D3F1-F1
#
_cell.length_a   1.000
_cell.length_b   1.000
_cell.length_c   1.000
_cell.angle_alpha   90.00
_cell.angle_beta   90.00
_cell.angle_gamma   90.00
#
_symmetry.space_group_name_H-M   'P 1'
#
loop_
_entity.id
_entity.type
_entity.pdbx_description
1 polymer ?
#
loop_
_entity_poly.entity_id
_entity_poly.type
_entity_poly.pdbx_seq_one_letter_code
_entity_poly.pdbx_strand_id
1 'polypeptide(L)'
;MYSREVQVFLAVCSNGALSLQLFALSTRLLWVNCGFLKLFKLLWSILSTATYSGESKLMGYLNFTGVTSLYLSAILLFYIPPFIEYNNHIRQDIRNAFERLDGTPVSYYESFYIRSSGAIVGGLLLNVLLAVGLDQLVNRSFWKLLATNSLARQAMYNSTSILMDYIIDIDPKLLEQRSKSNAVIFCKARRLCTLQWFLMSHLTTFGLPEKELRVKKLQPQGGASKNATQASGLLTQAETASEKSEKPTADRYLVVQDSGRHVHLLDADLRDVKNLVINIKILKNTAVSIY
;
A
#
# COMPACT_ATOMS: atom_id res chain seq x y z
N MET A 1 18.78 8.10 24.58
CA MET A 1 19.95 8.17 25.47
C MET A 1 20.95 7.06 25.14
N TYR A 2 20.60 5.77 25.32
CA TYR A 2 21.50 4.65 25.00
C TYR A 2 22.09 4.68 23.58
N SER A 3 21.25 4.89 22.55
CA SER A 3 21.70 4.98 21.15
C SER A 3 22.75 6.06 20.90
N ARG A 4 22.71 7.15 21.67
CA ARG A 4 23.58 8.31 21.50
C ARG A 4 24.95 8.05 22.09
N GLU A 5 25.02 7.53 23.31
CA GLU A 5 26.30 7.20 23.95
C GLU A 5 27.02 6.06 23.22
N VAL A 6 26.27 5.06 22.74
CA VAL A 6 26.83 4.00 21.91
C VAL A 6 27.36 4.54 20.57
N GLN A 7 26.69 5.52 19.95
CA GLN A 7 27.17 6.16 18.73
C GLN A 7 28.50 6.90 18.94
N VAL A 8 28.62 7.65 20.05
CA VAL A 8 29.85 8.37 20.40
C VAL A 8 30.99 7.38 20.70
N PHE A 9 30.69 6.29 21.40
CA PHE A 9 31.65 5.22 21.63
C PHE A 9 32.10 4.55 20.32
N LEU A 10 31.17 4.25 19.41
CA LEU A 10 31.45 3.64 18.11
C LEU A 10 32.28 4.54 17.18
N ALA A 11 32.17 5.85 17.33
CA ALA A 11 32.98 6.81 16.57
C ALA A 11 34.47 6.72 16.93
N VAL A 12 34.80 6.30 18.16
CA VAL A 12 36.17 6.14 18.66
C VAL A 12 36.66 4.69 18.54
N CYS A 13 35.78 3.72 18.78
CA CYS A 13 36.10 2.29 18.77
C CYS A 13 35.04 1.50 17.99
N SER A 14 35.42 0.94 16.84
CA SER A 14 34.51 0.13 16.04
C SER A 14 34.20 -1.20 16.73
N ASN A 15 32.94 -1.41 17.11
CA ASN A 15 32.47 -2.69 17.66
C ASN A 15 31.23 -3.17 16.88
N GLY A 16 31.34 -4.34 16.26
CA GLY A 16 30.26 -4.91 15.43
C GLY A 16 28.99 -5.25 16.20
N ALA A 17 29.11 -5.73 17.45
CA ALA A 17 27.96 -6.11 18.26
C ALA A 17 27.13 -4.88 18.68
N LEU A 18 27.80 -3.81 19.09
CA LEU A 18 27.14 -2.54 19.43
C LEU A 18 26.54 -1.86 18.20
N SER A 19 27.21 -1.95 17.04
CA SER A 19 26.67 -1.44 15.78
C SER A 19 25.39 -2.17 15.37
N LEU A 20 25.35 -3.50 15.54
CA LEU A 20 24.15 -4.30 15.27
C LEU A 20 23.00 -3.96 16.23
N GLN A 21 23.29 -3.75 17.51
CA GLN A 21 22.29 -3.31 18.49
C GLN A 21 21.72 -1.92 18.14
N LEU A 22 22.58 -0.99 17.70
CA LEU A 22 22.17 0.33 17.26
C LEU A 22 21.30 0.26 15.99
N PHE A 23 21.64 -0.62 15.06
CA PHE A 23 20.85 -0.91 13.88
C PHE A 23 19.47 -1.47 14.28
N ALA A 24 19.42 -2.49 15.14
CA ALA A 24 18.16 -3.08 15.61
C ALA A 24 17.26 -2.06 16.33
N LEU A 25 17.85 -1.12 17.09
CA LEU A 25 17.10 -0.04 17.72
C LEU A 25 16.54 0.95 16.69
N SER A 26 17.32 1.28 15.65
CA SER A 26 16.93 2.18 14.57
C SER A 26 15.82 1.59 13.69
N THR A 27 15.79 0.25 13.53
CA THR A 27 14.69 -0.46 12.87
C THR A 27 13.33 -0.18 13.53
N ARG A 28 13.27 0.23 14.80
CA ARG A 28 11.99 0.63 15.41
C ARG A 28 11.39 1.88 14.79
N LEU A 29 12.21 2.79 14.26
CA LEU A 29 11.76 3.98 13.55
C LEU A 29 11.10 3.65 12.21
N LEU A 30 11.35 2.45 11.67
CA LEU A 30 10.68 1.94 10.48
C LEU A 30 9.17 1.79 10.71
N TRP A 31 8.76 1.35 11.90
CA TRP A 31 7.34 1.26 12.26
C TRP A 31 6.69 2.63 12.30
N VAL A 32 7.43 3.66 12.76
CA VAL A 32 6.97 5.05 12.76
C VAL A 32 6.79 5.55 11.32
N ASN A 33 7.73 5.25 10.42
CA ASN A 33 7.60 5.55 8.98
C ASN A 33 6.37 4.87 8.35
N CYS A 34 6.15 3.59 8.67
CA CYS A 34 4.97 2.86 8.21
C CYS A 34 3.68 3.49 8.75
N GLY A 35 3.70 3.91 10.02
CA GLY A 35 2.61 4.64 10.66
C GLY A 35 2.31 5.96 9.95
N PHE A 36 3.33 6.76 9.62
CA PHE A 36 3.16 8.00 8.87
C PHE A 36 2.56 7.77 7.49
N LEU A 37 3.03 6.77 6.75
CA LEU A 37 2.47 6.45 5.43
C LEU A 37 1.00 6.04 5.52
N LYS A 38 0.66 5.22 6.53
CA LYS A 38 -0.72 4.77 6.76
C LYS A 38 -1.64 5.92 7.19
N LEU A 39 -1.15 6.80 8.07
CA LEU A 39 -1.85 8.03 8.46
C LEU A 39 -2.05 8.96 7.26
N PHE A 40 -1.04 9.13 6.42
CA PHE A 40 -1.13 9.96 5.24
C PHE A 40 -2.18 9.44 4.25
N LYS A 41 -2.29 8.12 4.06
CA LYS A 41 -3.39 7.52 3.28
C LYS A 41 -4.75 7.77 3.89
N LEU A 42 -4.88 7.62 5.21
CA LEU A 42 -6.14 7.88 5.89
C LEU A 42 -6.56 9.35 5.78
N LEU A 43 -5.65 10.28 6.05
CA LEU A 43 -5.89 11.71 5.90
C LEU A 43 -6.24 12.06 4.45
N TRP A 44 -5.50 11.51 3.49
CA TRP A 44 -5.79 11.72 2.08
C TRP A 44 -7.16 11.16 1.68
N SER A 45 -7.59 10.02 2.22
CA SER A 45 -8.96 9.53 1.99
C SER A 45 -10.04 10.47 2.53
N ILE A 46 -9.77 11.22 3.61
CA ILE A 46 -10.72 12.16 4.19
C ILE A 46 -10.76 13.47 3.37
N LEU A 47 -9.59 13.92 2.91
CA LEU A 47 -9.47 15.16 2.13
C LEU A 47 -9.83 14.96 0.64
N SER A 48 -9.61 13.77 0.10
CA SER A 48 -9.79 13.49 -1.33
C SER A 48 -11.27 13.43 -1.69
N THR A 49 -11.70 14.27 -2.63
CA THR A 49 -13.04 14.28 -3.22
C THR A 49 -13.26 13.14 -4.24
N ALA A 50 -12.51 12.05 -4.10
CA ALA A 50 -12.58 10.94 -5.05
C ALA A 50 -13.90 10.18 -4.87
N THR A 51 -14.61 9.93 -5.96
CA THR A 51 -15.88 9.18 -5.97
C THR A 51 -15.75 7.79 -6.60
N TYR A 52 -14.63 7.44 -7.22
CA TYR A 52 -14.36 6.08 -7.70
C TYR A 52 -12.96 5.57 -7.35
N SER A 53 -12.84 4.24 -7.26
CA SER A 53 -11.57 3.55 -7.07
C SER A 53 -10.60 3.90 -8.22
N GLY A 54 -9.41 4.41 -7.92
CA GLY A 54 -8.41 4.79 -8.92
C GLY A 54 -8.51 6.20 -9.52
N GLU A 55 -9.49 7.01 -9.10
CA GLU A 55 -9.54 8.44 -9.44
C GLU A 55 -8.35 9.20 -8.85
N SER A 56 -8.03 8.88 -7.59
CA SER A 56 -7.00 9.55 -6.83
C SER A 56 -5.62 9.00 -7.18
N LYS A 57 -4.91 9.70 -8.07
CA LYS A 57 -3.53 9.33 -8.45
C LYS A 57 -2.59 9.31 -7.23
N LEU A 58 -2.77 10.23 -6.28
CA LEU A 58 -1.91 10.30 -5.09
C LEU A 58 -2.02 9.04 -4.23
N MET A 59 -3.23 8.50 -4.04
CA MET A 59 -3.44 7.27 -3.26
C MET A 59 -2.68 6.08 -3.86
N GLY A 60 -2.56 6.03 -5.19
CA GLY A 60 -1.78 5.00 -5.88
C GLY A 60 -0.29 5.05 -5.54
N TYR A 61 0.28 6.26 -5.40
CA TYR A 61 1.70 6.41 -5.07
C TYR A 61 2.02 5.98 -3.64
N LEU A 62 1.07 6.00 -2.71
CA LEU A 62 1.32 5.74 -1.27
C LEU A 62 1.39 4.25 -0.92
N ASN A 63 2.04 3.46 -1.76
CA ASN A 63 2.18 2.01 -1.62
C ASN A 63 3.63 1.60 -1.88
N PHE A 64 4.09 0.56 -1.16
CA PHE A 64 5.32 -0.15 -1.43
C PHE A 64 5.03 -1.44 -2.18
N THR A 65 5.94 -1.79 -3.10
CA THR A 65 5.84 -3.00 -3.91
C THR A 65 5.94 -4.25 -3.02
N GLY A 66 6.87 -4.26 -2.07
CA GLY A 66 7.06 -5.37 -1.16
C GLY A 66 7.86 -5.01 0.09
N VAL A 67 8.13 -6.03 0.90
CA VAL A 67 8.84 -5.90 2.19
C VAL A 67 10.31 -5.50 1.99
N THR A 68 10.92 -5.88 0.86
CA THR A 68 12.30 -5.51 0.50
C THR A 68 12.45 -4.00 0.32
N SER A 69 11.56 -3.35 -0.44
CA SER A 69 11.55 -1.89 -0.61
C SER A 69 11.35 -1.16 0.72
N LEU A 70 10.52 -1.72 1.59
CA LEU A 70 10.32 -1.20 2.95
C LEU A 70 11.61 -1.27 3.76
N TYR A 71 12.34 -2.40 3.76
CA TYR A 71 13.61 -2.51 4.49
C TYR A 71 14.72 -1.66 3.88
N LEU A 72 14.76 -1.46 2.56
CA LEU A 72 15.69 -0.53 1.93
C LEU A 72 15.48 0.90 2.43
N SER A 73 14.24 1.30 2.73
CA SER A 73 13.94 2.61 3.34
C SER A 73 14.54 2.79 4.75
N ALA A 74 14.93 1.69 5.41
CA ALA A 74 15.52 1.73 6.74
C ALA A 74 17.00 2.17 6.74
N ILE A 75 17.68 2.10 5.59
CA ILE A 75 19.11 2.47 5.49
C ILE A 75 19.31 3.94 5.87
N LEU A 76 18.43 4.83 5.41
CA LEU A 76 18.48 6.26 5.74
C LEU A 76 18.15 6.54 7.22
N LEU A 77 17.35 5.68 7.86
CA LEU A 77 17.03 5.79 9.29
C LEU A 77 18.27 5.60 10.19
N PHE A 78 19.30 4.91 9.70
CA PHE A 78 20.55 4.73 10.41
C PHE A 78 21.30 6.04 10.68
N TYR A 79 21.05 7.07 9.87
CA TYR A 79 21.68 8.38 10.04
C TYR A 79 20.94 9.30 11.04
N ILE A 80 19.83 8.83 11.64
CA ILE A 80 19.09 9.62 12.63
C ILE A 80 19.88 9.80 13.95
N PRO A 81 20.43 8.75 14.58
CA PRO A 81 21.24 8.92 15.78
C PRO A 81 22.42 9.92 15.64
N PRO A 82 23.26 9.87 14.59
CA PRO A 82 24.32 10.87 14.41
C PRO A 82 23.77 12.27 14.14
N PHE A 83 22.63 12.41 13.45
CA PHE A 83 21.97 13.70 13.24
C PHE A 83 21.47 14.34 14.55
N ILE A 84 20.98 13.52 15.50
CA ILE A 84 20.55 13.98 16.82
C ILE A 84 21.73 14.52 17.62
N GLU A 85 22.88 13.83 17.58
CA GLU A 85 24.07 14.29 18.30
C GLU A 85 24.63 15.57 17.70
N TYR A 86 24.66 15.69 16.37
CA TYR A 86 25.10 16.91 15.69
C TYR A 86 24.29 18.15 16.11
N ASN A 87 22.97 18.00 16.30
CA ASN A 87 22.09 19.10 16.70
C ASN A 87 22.05 19.33 18.22
N ASN A 88 22.78 18.54 19.01
CA ASN A 88 22.78 18.69 20.46
C ASN A 88 23.77 19.79 20.88
N HIS A 89 23.25 20.92 21.35
CA HIS A 89 24.07 22.06 21.80
C HIS A 89 24.47 21.97 23.27
N ILE A 90 23.74 21.19 24.09
CA ILE A 90 23.98 21.05 25.52
C ILE A 90 24.39 19.60 25.84
N ARG A 91 25.63 19.44 26.30
CA ARG A 91 26.14 18.19 26.85
C ARG A 91 26.90 18.50 28.13
N GLN A 92 26.53 17.83 29.22
CA GLN A 92 27.24 17.92 30.49
C GLN A 92 27.52 16.50 30.97
N ASP A 93 28.78 16.09 30.87
CA ASP A 93 29.24 14.79 31.31
C ASP A 93 29.67 14.88 32.79
N ILE A 94 29.07 14.05 33.63
CA ILE A 94 29.38 13.95 35.06
C ILE A 94 30.62 13.06 35.19
N ARG A 95 31.70 13.59 35.76
CA ARG A 95 32.98 12.84 35.86
C ARG A 95 33.05 11.97 37.10
N ASN A 96 32.38 12.36 38.18
CA ASN A 96 32.47 11.70 39.47
C ASN A 96 31.11 11.10 39.89
N ALA A 97 31.15 9.90 40.48
CA ALA A 97 29.94 9.20 40.94
C ALA A 97 29.18 9.95 42.06
N PHE A 98 29.82 10.90 42.75
CA PHE A 98 29.28 11.67 43.87
C PHE A 98 29.32 13.19 43.61
N GLU A 99 28.90 13.61 42.43
CA GLU A 99 28.80 15.03 42.08
C GLU A 99 27.39 15.57 42.36
N ARG A 100 27.28 16.72 43.03
CA ARG A 100 25.98 17.35 43.32
C ARG A 100 25.42 17.94 42.02
N LEU A 101 24.22 17.51 41.64
CA LEU A 101 23.48 17.99 40.45
C LEU A 101 22.82 19.36 40.67
N ASP A 102 22.77 19.83 41.92
CA ASP A 102 22.18 21.12 42.27
C ASP A 102 23.04 22.26 41.72
N GLY A 103 22.45 23.10 40.86
CA GLY A 103 23.11 24.28 40.29
C GLY A 103 23.65 24.11 38.87
N THR A 104 23.39 22.99 38.19
CA THR A 104 23.68 22.85 36.75
C THR A 104 22.46 23.28 35.92
N PRO A 105 22.41 24.51 35.35
CA PRO A 105 21.25 24.96 34.58
C PRO A 105 21.22 24.27 33.22
N VAL A 106 20.43 23.22 33.08
CA VAL A 106 20.13 22.61 31.78
C VAL A 106 18.87 23.26 31.22
N SER A 107 19.03 24.16 30.25
CA SER A 107 17.89 24.76 29.55
C SER A 107 17.18 23.68 28.73
N TYR A 108 15.92 23.40 29.07
CA TYR A 108 15.11 22.39 28.37
C TYR A 108 14.84 22.77 26.90
N TYR A 109 14.68 24.06 26.61
CA TYR A 109 14.43 24.56 25.24
C TYR A 109 15.61 24.35 24.30
N GLU A 110 16.83 24.39 24.84
CA GLU A 110 18.07 24.12 24.10
C GLU A 110 18.45 22.63 24.10
N SER A 111 17.60 21.78 24.70
CA SER A 111 17.79 20.33 24.67
C SER A 111 17.50 19.77 23.27
N PHE A 112 18.19 18.68 22.94
CA PHE A 112 17.94 17.94 21.70
C PHE A 112 16.46 17.55 21.52
N TYR A 113 15.68 17.36 22.60
CA TYR A 113 14.27 16.99 22.51
C TYR A 113 13.42 18.04 21.79
N ILE A 114 13.52 19.31 22.16
CA ILE A 114 12.73 20.40 21.55
C ILE A 114 13.30 20.73 20.17
N ARG A 115 14.61 20.89 20.07
CA ARG A 115 15.26 21.36 18.84
C ARG A 115 15.31 20.30 17.73
N SER A 116 15.56 19.03 18.08
CA SER A 116 15.72 17.96 17.10
C SER A 116 14.41 17.28 16.74
N SER A 117 13.36 17.33 17.58
CA SER A 117 12.11 16.59 17.32
C SER A 117 11.45 16.98 16.00
N GLY A 118 11.31 18.28 15.72
CA GLY A 118 10.75 18.77 14.45
C GLY A 118 11.56 18.32 13.24
N ALA A 119 12.90 18.41 13.33
CA ALA A 119 13.80 17.97 12.27
C ALA A 119 13.77 16.45 12.06
N ILE A 120 13.62 15.65 13.13
CA ILE A 120 13.44 14.19 13.04
C ILE A 120 12.12 13.87 12.34
N VAL A 121 11.01 14.49 12.75
CA VAL A 121 9.71 14.25 12.11
C VAL A 121 9.75 14.64 10.63
N GLY A 122 10.32 15.80 10.30
CA GLY A 122 10.53 16.24 8.92
C GLY A 122 11.40 15.27 8.13
N GLY A 123 12.50 14.80 8.71
CA GLY A 123 13.40 13.81 8.11
C GLY A 123 12.74 12.45 7.88
N LEU A 124 11.92 11.98 8.83
CA LEU A 124 11.14 10.74 8.70
C LEU A 124 10.11 10.85 7.57
N LEU A 125 9.37 11.97 7.50
CA LEU A 125 8.42 12.22 6.41
C LEU A 125 9.13 12.29 5.05
N LEU A 126 10.24 13.03 4.96
CA LEU A 126 11.04 13.10 3.76
C LEU A 126 11.57 11.72 3.34
N ASN A 127 12.05 10.92 4.30
CA ASN A 127 12.53 9.56 4.04
C ASN A 127 11.43 8.68 3.44
N VAL A 128 10.23 8.70 4.03
CA VAL A 128 9.09 7.94 3.51
C VAL A 128 8.73 8.37 2.09
N LEU A 129 8.65 9.68 1.84
CA LEU A 129 8.30 10.21 0.52
C LEU A 129 9.36 9.86 -0.53
N LEU A 130 10.64 9.93 -0.19
CA LEU A 130 11.74 9.54 -1.08
C LEU A 130 11.73 8.04 -1.36
N ALA A 131 11.59 7.20 -0.33
CA ALA A 131 11.59 5.75 -0.49
C ALA A 131 10.40 5.27 -1.33
N VAL A 132 9.20 5.79 -1.03
CA VAL A 132 7.99 5.50 -1.80
C VAL A 132 8.14 6.04 -3.23
N GLY A 133 8.62 7.26 -3.40
CA GLY A 133 8.86 7.86 -4.71
C GLY A 133 9.81 7.02 -5.57
N LEU A 134 10.94 6.60 -5.01
CA LEU A 134 11.92 5.74 -5.68
C LEU A 134 11.31 4.37 -6.05
N ASP A 135 10.61 3.71 -5.12
CA ASP A 135 9.94 2.43 -5.40
C ASP A 135 8.93 2.56 -6.55
N GLN A 136 8.15 3.63 -6.55
CA GLN A 136 7.14 3.93 -7.57
C GLN A 136 7.74 4.27 -8.94
N LEU A 137 8.91 4.91 -8.97
CA LEU A 137 9.64 5.22 -10.19
C LEU A 137 10.28 3.96 -10.79
N VAL A 138 10.97 3.16 -9.97
CA VAL A 138 11.64 1.93 -10.41
C VAL A 138 10.62 0.90 -10.90
N ASN A 139 9.50 0.75 -10.19
CA ASN A 139 8.48 -0.26 -10.49
C ASN A 139 7.29 0.31 -11.29
N ARG A 140 7.48 1.40 -12.04
CA ARG A 140 6.37 2.13 -12.66
C ARG A 140 5.50 1.29 -13.61
N SER A 141 6.11 0.41 -14.39
CA SER A 141 5.39 -0.49 -15.30
C SER A 141 4.52 -1.49 -14.52
N PHE A 142 5.03 -1.98 -13.38
CA PHE A 142 4.30 -2.89 -12.51
C PHE A 142 3.06 -2.20 -11.91
N TRP A 143 3.20 -0.96 -11.42
CA TRP A 143 2.07 -0.21 -10.86
C TRP A 143 1.00 0.13 -11.91
N LYS A 144 1.40 0.40 -13.16
CA LYS A 144 0.46 0.57 -14.27
C LYS A 144 -0.31 -0.72 -14.57
N LEU A 145 0.39 -1.86 -14.59
CA LEU A 145 -0.22 -3.17 -14.79
C LEU A 145 -1.19 -3.50 -13.65
N LEU A 146 -0.77 -3.29 -12.40
CA LEU A 146 -1.57 -3.56 -11.20
C LEU A 146 -2.83 -2.68 -11.15
N ALA A 147 -2.74 -1.44 -11.63
CA ALA A 147 -3.87 -0.53 -11.74
C ALA A 147 -4.92 -0.95 -12.79
N THR A 148 -4.68 -1.99 -13.58
CA THR A 148 -5.72 -2.56 -14.48
C THR A 148 -6.59 -3.58 -13.78
N ASN A 149 -6.06 -4.28 -12.76
CA ASN A 149 -6.78 -5.35 -12.08
C ASN A 149 -7.71 -4.84 -10.98
N SER A 150 -8.95 -5.33 -10.92
CA SER A 150 -9.92 -4.90 -9.91
C SER A 150 -9.50 -5.18 -8.47
N LEU A 151 -9.08 -6.41 -8.16
CA LEU A 151 -8.63 -6.78 -6.80
C LEU A 151 -7.47 -5.89 -6.35
N ALA A 152 -6.51 -5.66 -7.24
CA ALA A 152 -5.33 -4.89 -6.88
C ALA A 152 -5.61 -3.39 -6.80
N ARG A 153 -6.55 -2.85 -7.58
CA ARG A 153 -7.05 -1.49 -7.42
C ARG A 153 -7.78 -1.31 -6.08
N GLN A 154 -8.59 -2.27 -5.67
CA GLN A 154 -9.27 -2.23 -4.37
C GLN A 154 -8.25 -2.19 -3.22
N ALA A 155 -7.21 -3.02 -3.30
CA ALA A 155 -6.10 -2.98 -2.35
C ALA A 155 -5.32 -1.64 -2.38
N MET A 156 -5.01 -1.13 -3.56
CA MET A 156 -4.11 0.02 -3.72
C MET A 156 -4.77 1.37 -3.46
N TYR A 157 -6.01 1.54 -3.92
CA TYR A 157 -6.76 2.81 -3.88
C TYR A 157 -7.86 2.84 -2.84
N ASN A 158 -8.41 1.68 -2.46
CA ASN A 158 -9.59 1.60 -1.59
C ASN A 158 -9.29 1.00 -0.21
N SER A 159 -8.01 0.88 0.16
CA SER A 159 -7.59 0.36 1.45
C SER A 159 -6.45 1.14 2.07
N THR A 160 -6.32 1.02 3.39
CA THR A 160 -5.19 1.53 4.18
C THR A 160 -3.95 0.62 4.14
N SER A 161 -3.95 -0.43 3.30
CA SER A 161 -2.77 -1.27 3.12
C SER A 161 -1.62 -0.47 2.51
N ILE A 162 -0.41 -0.64 3.02
CA ILE A 162 0.81 0.01 2.49
C ILE A 162 1.69 -0.93 1.67
N LEU A 163 1.49 -2.25 1.78
CA LEU A 163 2.31 -3.28 1.13
C LEU A 163 1.45 -4.07 0.15
N MET A 164 1.98 -4.38 -1.04
CA MET A 164 1.28 -5.17 -2.06
C MET A 164 1.79 -6.61 -2.19
N ASP A 165 2.68 -7.04 -1.30
CA ASP A 165 3.34 -8.36 -1.33
C ASP A 165 2.34 -9.52 -1.35
N TYR A 166 1.24 -9.40 -0.59
CA TYR A 166 0.18 -10.41 -0.56
C TYR A 166 -0.56 -10.58 -1.88
N ILE A 167 -0.46 -9.64 -2.83
CA ILE A 167 -1.02 -9.75 -4.18
C ILE A 167 -0.01 -10.38 -5.12
N ILE A 168 1.26 -9.99 -5.01
CA ILE A 168 2.37 -10.55 -5.79
C ILE A 168 2.48 -12.05 -5.53
N ASP A 169 2.34 -12.45 -4.27
CA ASP A 169 2.36 -13.85 -3.85
C ASP A 169 1.23 -14.71 -4.43
N ILE A 170 0.13 -14.11 -4.91
CA ILE A 170 -1.01 -14.84 -5.49
C ILE A 170 -0.60 -15.49 -6.81
N ASP A 171 0.01 -14.69 -7.67
CA ASP A 171 0.44 -15.12 -8.99
C ASP A 171 1.81 -14.50 -9.33
N PRO A 172 2.92 -15.23 -9.08
CA PRO A 172 4.25 -14.73 -9.38
C PRO A 172 4.45 -14.47 -10.89
N LYS A 173 3.61 -15.04 -11.75
CA LYS A 173 3.64 -14.81 -13.20
C LYS A 173 3.18 -13.40 -13.58
N LEU A 174 2.59 -12.64 -12.65
CA LEU A 174 2.30 -11.21 -12.86
C LEU A 174 3.57 -10.39 -13.14
N LEU A 175 4.71 -10.80 -12.57
CA LEU A 175 5.99 -10.14 -12.83
C LEU A 175 6.48 -10.38 -14.26
N GLU A 176 6.25 -11.57 -14.80
CA GLU A 176 6.59 -11.93 -16.20
C GLU A 176 5.64 -11.24 -17.19
N GLN A 177 4.39 -11.00 -16.80
CA GLN A 177 3.37 -10.35 -17.62
C GLN A 177 3.54 -8.82 -17.74
N ARG A 178 4.66 -8.25 -17.31
CA ARG A 178 4.98 -6.80 -17.40
C ARG A 178 4.80 -6.21 -18.81
N SER A 179 4.80 -7.05 -19.86
CA SER A 179 4.59 -6.65 -21.26
C SER A 179 3.12 -6.67 -21.74
N LYS A 180 2.17 -7.25 -20.99
CA LYS A 180 0.76 -7.35 -21.41
C LYS A 180 -0.07 -6.19 -20.87
N SER A 181 -1.06 -5.74 -21.64
CA SER A 181 -1.89 -4.57 -21.29
C SER A 181 -2.92 -4.82 -20.18
N ASN A 182 -3.31 -6.07 -19.93
CA ASN A 182 -4.37 -6.41 -18.97
C ASN A 182 -3.87 -7.46 -17.97
N ALA A 183 -3.89 -7.12 -16.69
CA ALA A 183 -3.49 -8.02 -15.62
C ALA A 183 -4.66 -8.91 -15.20
N VAL A 184 -4.56 -10.22 -15.47
CA VAL A 184 -5.50 -11.22 -14.94
C VAL A 184 -4.82 -11.97 -13.82
N ILE A 185 -5.36 -11.87 -12.61
CA ILE A 185 -4.84 -12.55 -11.42
C ILE A 185 -5.62 -13.85 -11.23
N PHE A 186 -4.92 -14.98 -11.23
CA PHE A 186 -5.51 -16.27 -10.92
C PHE A 186 -5.38 -16.57 -9.42
N CYS A 187 -6.47 -16.37 -8.67
CA CYS A 187 -6.47 -16.58 -7.22
C CYS A 187 -7.25 -17.84 -6.84
N LYS A 188 -6.68 -18.70 -6.01
CA LYS A 188 -7.40 -19.85 -5.43
C LYS A 188 -8.54 -19.34 -4.53
N ALA A 189 -9.72 -19.96 -4.61
CA ALA A 189 -10.90 -19.55 -3.85
C ALA A 189 -10.66 -19.42 -2.33
N ARG A 190 -9.91 -20.34 -1.72
CA ARG A 190 -9.55 -20.25 -0.28
C ARG A 190 -8.73 -18.99 0.05
N ARG A 191 -7.77 -18.66 -0.83
CA ARG A 191 -6.88 -17.51 -0.66
C ARG A 191 -7.64 -16.19 -0.87
N LEU A 192 -8.61 -16.19 -1.79
CA LEU A 192 -9.53 -15.08 -1.97
C LEU A 192 -10.36 -14.81 -0.70
N CYS A 193 -10.88 -15.85 -0.03
CA CYS A 193 -11.59 -15.69 1.24
C CYS A 193 -10.69 -15.14 2.35
N THR A 194 -9.43 -15.58 2.43
CA THR A 194 -8.48 -15.01 3.40
C THR A 194 -8.17 -13.55 3.11
N LEU A 195 -8.10 -13.15 1.83
CA LEU A 195 -7.90 -11.76 1.43
C LEU A 195 -9.13 -10.91 1.75
N GLN A 196 -10.34 -11.43 1.52
CA GLN A 196 -11.58 -10.77 1.91
C GLN A 196 -11.61 -10.54 3.43
N TRP A 197 -11.30 -11.56 4.22
CA TRP A 197 -11.20 -11.43 5.68
C TRP A 197 -10.13 -10.41 6.09
N PHE A 198 -8.94 -10.47 5.49
CA PHE A 198 -7.86 -9.52 5.77
C PHE A 198 -8.25 -8.07 5.46
N LEU A 199 -8.87 -7.83 4.30
CA LEU A 199 -9.35 -6.50 3.90
C LEU A 199 -10.45 -5.99 4.83
N MET A 200 -11.34 -6.87 5.31
CA MET A 200 -12.48 -6.46 6.14
C MET A 200 -12.15 -6.36 7.64
N SER A 201 -11.16 -7.11 8.15
CA SER A 201 -10.85 -7.17 9.58
C SER A 201 -9.58 -6.40 9.98
N HIS A 202 -8.55 -6.40 9.13
CA HIS A 202 -7.24 -5.81 9.48
C HIS A 202 -6.96 -4.46 8.82
N LEU A 203 -7.77 -4.09 7.83
CA LEU A 203 -7.62 -2.86 7.07
C LEU A 203 -8.89 -2.04 7.16
N THR A 204 -8.73 -0.71 7.24
CA THR A 204 -9.83 0.19 6.93
C THR A 204 -9.90 0.33 5.42
N THR A 205 -11.08 0.07 4.88
CA THR A 205 -11.37 0.20 3.46
C THR A 205 -12.25 1.43 3.24
N PHE A 206 -12.11 2.14 2.12
CA PHE A 206 -12.71 3.47 1.95
C PHE A 206 -14.12 3.43 1.35
N GLY A 207 -14.52 2.34 0.69
CA GLY A 207 -15.88 2.14 0.18
C GLY A 207 -16.12 2.79 -1.19
N LEU A 208 -15.05 3.07 -1.95
CA LEU A 208 -15.15 3.67 -3.28
C LEU A 208 -15.64 2.63 -4.32
N PRO A 209 -16.73 2.92 -5.05
CA PRO A 209 -17.24 2.01 -6.07
C PRO A 209 -16.34 1.97 -7.31
N GLU A 210 -16.46 0.89 -8.08
CA GLU A 210 -15.85 0.78 -9.40
C GLU A 210 -16.55 1.68 -10.43
N LYS A 211 -15.78 2.22 -11.39
CA LYS A 211 -16.31 3.12 -12.43
C LYS A 211 -17.38 2.44 -13.28
N GLU A 212 -17.19 1.17 -13.61
CA GLU A 212 -18.10 0.40 -14.48
C GLU A 212 -19.47 0.14 -13.85
N LEU A 213 -19.52 -0.02 -12.52
CA LEU A 213 -20.79 -0.18 -11.80
C LEU A 213 -21.65 1.08 -11.81
N ARG A 214 -21.04 2.27 -11.85
CA ARG A 214 -21.79 3.52 -11.98
C ARG A 214 -22.44 3.67 -13.35
N VAL A 215 -21.73 3.31 -14.43
CA VAL A 215 -22.28 3.39 -15.78
C VAL A 215 -23.50 2.49 -15.93
N LYS A 216 -23.46 1.28 -15.36
CA LYS A 216 -24.60 0.35 -15.38
C LYS A 216 -25.75 0.78 -14.46
N LYS A 217 -25.47 1.40 -13.30
CA LYS A 217 -26.51 1.96 -12.41
C LYS A 217 -27.21 3.19 -13.02
N LEU A 218 -26.51 3.94 -13.86
CA LEU A 218 -27.04 5.09 -14.62
C LEU A 218 -27.81 4.68 -15.89
N GLN A 219 -27.71 3.42 -16.31
CA GLN A 219 -28.65 2.76 -17.23
C GLN A 219 -29.66 1.95 -16.42
N PRO A 220 -30.73 2.56 -15.88
CA PRO A 220 -31.79 1.77 -15.29
C PRO A 220 -32.37 0.84 -16.37
N GLN A 221 -32.55 -0.43 -16.02
CA GLN A 221 -33.49 -1.32 -16.68
C GLN A 221 -34.86 -0.64 -16.70
N GLY A 222 -35.18 0.02 -17.80
CA GLY A 222 -36.43 0.71 -18.01
C GLY A 222 -36.86 0.59 -19.46
N GLY A 223 -37.83 -0.29 -19.69
CA GLY A 223 -38.80 -0.17 -20.78
C GLY A 223 -38.33 -0.60 -22.17
N ALA A 224 -39.03 -1.57 -22.73
CA ALA A 224 -39.15 -1.71 -24.17
C ALA A 224 -39.56 -0.37 -24.80
N SER A 225 -38.77 0.13 -25.75
CA SER A 225 -39.31 1.01 -26.79
C SER A 225 -38.53 0.79 -28.07
N LYS A 226 -39.30 0.52 -29.13
CA LYS A 226 -38.85 0.39 -30.51
C LYS A 226 -38.52 1.79 -31.05
N ASN A 227 -37.53 1.82 -31.94
CA ASN A 227 -37.20 2.90 -32.90
C ASN A 227 -36.61 4.21 -32.32
N ALA A 228 -35.34 4.47 -32.63
CA ALA A 228 -34.91 5.60 -33.49
C ALA A 228 -33.38 5.69 -33.58
N THR A 229 -32.89 5.44 -34.79
CA THR A 229 -31.83 6.11 -35.57
C THR A 229 -30.82 7.07 -34.90
N GLN A 230 -29.56 6.90 -35.31
CA GLN A 230 -28.38 7.82 -35.24
C GLN A 230 -27.72 7.95 -33.86
N ALA A 231 -26.40 7.83 -33.66
CA ALA A 231 -25.25 7.89 -34.54
C ALA A 231 -24.13 6.96 -34.02
N SER A 232 -23.55 6.15 -34.91
CA SER A 232 -22.30 5.42 -34.65
C SER A 232 -21.12 6.35 -34.90
N GLY A 233 -20.21 6.43 -33.94
CA GLY A 233 -18.92 7.10 -34.09
C GLY A 233 -17.96 6.75 -32.95
N LEU A 234 -17.03 5.84 -33.25
CA LEU A 234 -15.86 5.40 -32.46
C LEU A 234 -16.20 4.72 -31.12
N LEU A 235 -15.95 3.42 -30.93
CA LEU A 235 -14.64 2.78 -31.01
C LEU A 235 -14.76 1.37 -31.60
N THR A 236 -14.08 1.15 -32.72
CA THR A 236 -13.89 -0.15 -33.37
C THR A 236 -12.44 -0.58 -33.19
N GLN A 237 -12.24 -1.91 -33.21
CA GLN A 237 -11.00 -2.69 -33.22
C GLN A 237 -10.67 -3.31 -31.84
N ALA A 238 -10.76 -4.62 -31.63
CA ALA A 238 -10.74 -5.72 -32.58
C ALA A 238 -11.51 -6.94 -32.07
N GLU A 239 -12.56 -7.31 -32.80
CA GLU A 239 -12.97 -8.70 -32.97
C GLU A 239 -12.73 -9.07 -34.43
N THR A 240 -11.99 -10.15 -34.65
CA THR A 240 -11.96 -11.03 -35.82
C THR A 240 -10.94 -12.12 -35.47
N ALA A 241 -11.18 -13.42 -35.58
CA ALA A 241 -12.36 -14.18 -35.93
C ALA A 241 -12.15 -15.61 -35.39
N SER A 242 -13.25 -16.25 -35.01
CA SER A 242 -13.58 -17.66 -35.22
C SER A 242 -12.51 -18.73 -34.94
N GLU A 243 -12.71 -19.48 -33.85
CA GLU A 243 -12.73 -20.94 -33.93
C GLU A 243 -13.54 -21.51 -32.76
N LYS A 244 -14.57 -22.30 -33.08
CA LYS A 244 -15.32 -23.13 -32.14
C LYS A 244 -14.34 -24.10 -31.47
N SER A 245 -14.01 -23.84 -30.22
CA SER A 245 -13.48 -24.85 -29.31
C SER A 245 -14.28 -24.72 -28.02
N GLU A 246 -15.04 -25.77 -27.70
CA GLU A 246 -15.64 -25.99 -26.39
C GLU A 246 -14.54 -25.93 -25.32
N LYS A 247 -14.33 -24.74 -24.78
CA LYS A 247 -13.68 -24.51 -23.49
C LYS A 247 -14.64 -23.64 -22.70
N PRO A 248 -14.93 -23.96 -21.43
CA PRO A 248 -15.82 -23.13 -20.64
C PRO A 248 -15.22 -21.73 -20.65
N THR A 249 -16.02 -20.74 -21.05
CA THR A 249 -15.71 -19.33 -20.88
C THR A 249 -15.12 -19.16 -19.49
N ALA A 250 -13.82 -18.90 -19.40
CA ALA A 250 -13.14 -18.80 -18.11
C ALA A 250 -13.86 -17.74 -17.29
N ASP A 251 -14.57 -18.16 -16.23
CA ASP A 251 -15.37 -17.28 -15.39
C ASP A 251 -14.55 -16.06 -14.97
N ARG A 252 -14.82 -14.91 -15.58
CA ARG A 252 -14.11 -13.65 -15.30
C ARG A 252 -14.83 -12.95 -14.18
N TYR A 253 -14.14 -12.73 -13.07
CA TYR A 253 -14.70 -12.09 -11.90
C TYR A 253 -14.10 -10.72 -11.67
N LEU A 254 -14.91 -9.84 -11.08
CA LEU A 254 -14.54 -8.50 -10.68
C LEU A 254 -14.66 -8.38 -9.16
N VAL A 255 -13.63 -7.86 -8.50
CA VAL A 255 -13.69 -7.57 -7.06
C VAL A 255 -14.04 -6.11 -6.87
N VAL A 256 -15.14 -5.84 -6.17
CA VAL A 256 -15.64 -4.49 -5.97
C VAL A 256 -15.96 -4.26 -4.50
N GLN A 257 -15.89 -3.00 -4.09
CA GLN A 257 -16.31 -2.59 -2.78
C GLN A 257 -17.58 -1.73 -2.85
N ASP A 258 -18.52 -1.99 -1.94
CA ASP A 258 -19.70 -1.17 -1.78
C ASP A 258 -19.43 0.05 -0.86
N SER A 259 -20.32 1.04 -0.92
CA SER A 259 -20.40 2.18 -0.02
C SER A 259 -20.43 1.79 1.46
N GLY A 260 -21.01 0.62 1.79
CA GLY A 260 -20.96 0.00 3.11
C GLY A 260 -19.59 -0.55 3.52
N ARG A 261 -18.55 -0.32 2.72
CA ARG A 261 -17.16 -0.79 2.89
C ARG A 261 -16.93 -2.30 2.77
N HIS A 262 -17.94 -3.06 2.33
CA HIS A 262 -17.87 -4.50 2.15
C HIS A 262 -17.29 -4.87 0.78
N VAL A 263 -16.53 -5.96 0.71
CA VAL A 263 -15.93 -6.47 -0.53
C VAL A 263 -16.83 -7.56 -1.11
N HIS A 264 -17.15 -7.41 -2.39
CA HIS A 264 -18.04 -8.25 -3.19
C HIS A 264 -17.29 -8.84 -4.38
N LEU A 265 -17.65 -10.06 -4.76
CA LEU A 265 -17.18 -10.71 -5.98
C LEU A 265 -18.33 -10.73 -6.98
N LEU A 266 -18.12 -10.09 -8.13
CA LEU A 266 -19.09 -10.03 -9.21
C LEU A 266 -18.67 -10.94 -10.35
N ASP A 267 -19.64 -11.58 -10.99
CA ASP A 267 -19.45 -12.35 -12.22
C ASP A 267 -19.33 -11.42 -13.46
N ALA A 268 -19.13 -11.98 -14.64
CA ALA A 268 -19.05 -11.25 -15.91
C ALA A 268 -20.29 -10.37 -16.18
N ASP A 269 -21.46 -10.79 -15.69
CA ASP A 269 -22.72 -10.03 -15.77
C ASP A 269 -22.85 -8.92 -14.71
N LEU A 270 -21.80 -8.68 -13.91
CA LEU A 270 -21.78 -7.77 -12.76
C LEU A 270 -22.83 -8.11 -11.69
N ARG A 271 -23.15 -9.39 -11.56
CA ARG A 271 -24.03 -9.92 -10.51
C ARG A 271 -23.19 -10.47 -9.38
N ASP A 272 -23.64 -10.26 -8.14
CA ASP A 272 -23.00 -10.85 -6.96
C ASP A 272 -22.98 -12.37 -7.06
N VAL A 273 -21.78 -12.95 -6.88
CA VAL A 273 -21.60 -14.38 -6.82
C VAL A 273 -22.21 -14.91 -5.53
N LYS A 274 -23.18 -15.82 -5.66
CA LYS A 274 -23.86 -16.42 -4.50
C LYS A 274 -22.88 -17.25 -3.65
N ASN A 275 -23.05 -17.23 -2.33
CA ASN A 275 -22.25 -17.99 -1.37
C ASN A 275 -22.12 -19.48 -1.71
N LEU A 276 -23.18 -20.11 -2.26
CA LEU A 276 -23.14 -21.52 -2.66
C LEU A 276 -22.09 -21.80 -3.75
N VAL A 277 -21.96 -20.91 -4.74
CA VAL A 277 -20.97 -21.05 -5.82
C VAL A 277 -19.56 -20.92 -5.26
N ILE A 278 -19.34 -19.95 -4.36
CA ILE A 278 -18.06 -19.76 -3.67
C ILE A 278 -17.71 -20.99 -2.82
N ASN A 279 -18.67 -21.53 -2.05
CA ASN A 279 -18.45 -22.72 -1.22
C ASN A 279 -18.03 -23.95 -2.05
N ILE A 280 -18.64 -24.15 -3.21
CA ILE A 280 -18.22 -25.22 -4.14
C ILE A 280 -16.79 -24.98 -4.63
N LYS A 281 -16.44 -23.74 -5.00
CA LYS A 281 -15.08 -23.38 -5.45
C LYS A 281 -14.05 -23.50 -4.33
N ILE A 282 -14.40 -23.21 -3.07
CA ILE A 282 -13.56 -23.43 -1.88
C ILE A 282 -13.29 -24.92 -1.67
N LEU A 283 -14.35 -25.74 -1.72
CA LEU A 283 -14.26 -27.18 -1.53
C LEU A 283 -13.35 -27.82 -2.59
N LYS A 284 -13.54 -27.42 -3.86
CA LYS A 284 -12.72 -27.88 -5.00
C LYS A 284 -11.38 -27.14 -5.13
N ASN A 285 -11.11 -26.14 -4.30
CA ASN A 285 -9.95 -25.24 -4.35
C ASN A 285 -9.64 -24.69 -5.75
N THR A 286 -10.69 -24.36 -6.51
CA THR A 286 -10.56 -23.93 -7.90
C THR A 286 -10.04 -22.49 -7.96
N ALA A 287 -9.24 -22.19 -8.98
CA ALA A 287 -8.78 -20.84 -9.25
C ALA A 287 -9.91 -19.98 -9.86
N VAL A 288 -9.90 -18.71 -9.47
CA VAL A 288 -10.82 -17.66 -9.91
C VAL A 288 -9.98 -16.67 -10.69
N SER A 289 -10.33 -16.43 -11.96
CA SER A 289 -9.68 -15.40 -12.78
C SER A 289 -10.31 -14.05 -12.49
N ILE A 290 -9.51 -13.15 -11.91
CA ILE A 290 -9.90 -11.78 -11.59
C ILE A 290 -9.25 -10.85 -12.60
N TYR A 291 -10.03 -10.00 -13.24
CA TYR A 291 -9.53 -8.99 -14.19
C TYR A 291 -9.55 -7.59 -13.62
#